data_AF-A0A497SJK5-F1
#
_entry.id   AF-A0A497SJK5-F1
#
_cell.length_a   1.000
_cell.length_b   1.000
_cell.length_c   1.000
_cell.angle_alpha   90.00
_cell.angle_beta   90.00
_cell.angle_gamma   90.00
#
_symmetry.space_group_name_H-M   'P 1'
#
loop_
_entity.id
_entity.type
_entity.pdbx_description
1 polymer ?
#
loop_
_entity_poly.entity_id
_entity_poly.type
_entity_poly.pdbx_seq_one_letter_code
_entity_poly.pdbx_strand_id
1 'polypeptide(L)' 'MADIKTIDLLNIDSSNMQPKHWLEIAKTIKDNYPEYGSFVITHRTDTMHYTASALSFLLQDLSKPVVLTGSQVPPYAGF' A
#
# COMPACT_ATOMS: atom_id res chain seq x y z
N MET A 1 21.74 -7.97 3.61
CA MET A 1 21.15 -6.93 2.74
C MET A 1 19.68 -7.23 2.59
N ALA A 2 18.81 -6.22 2.57
CA ALA A 2 17.38 -6.45 2.29
C ALA A 2 17.20 -6.63 0.78
N ASP A 3 16.45 -7.65 0.37
CA ASP A 3 16.00 -7.82 -1.01
C ASP A 3 14.68 -7.08 -1.21
N ILE A 4 14.59 -6.27 -2.27
CA ILE A 4 13.45 -5.38 -2.51
C ILE A 4 12.88 -5.66 -3.89
N LYS A 5 11.60 -6.01 -3.93
CA LYS A 5 10.82 -6.16 -5.16
C LYS A 5 9.71 -5.11 -5.20
N THR A 6 9.58 -4.44 -6.34
CA THR A 6 8.53 -3.44 -6.58
C THR A 6 7.40 -4.05 -7.40
N ILE A 7 6.15 -3.68 -7.09
CA ILE A 7 4.96 -4.02 -7.88
C ILE A 7 4.21 -2.72 -8.13
N ASP A 8 4.12 -2.31 -9.38
CA ASP A 8 3.29 -1.18 -9.80
C ASP A 8 1.84 -1.66 -9.92
N LEU A 9 1.10 -1.58 -8.82
CA LEU A 9 -0.26 -2.12 -8.74
C LEU A 9 -1.31 -1.16 -9.31
N LEU A 10 -1.28 0.10 -8.87
CA LEU A 10 -2.25 1.12 -9.23
C LEU A 10 -1.54 2.43 -9.56
N ASN A 11 -1.99 3.09 -10.63
CA ASN A 11 -1.61 4.47 -10.93
C ASN A 11 -2.88 5.31 -11.11
N ILE A 12 -3.45 5.72 -9.97
CA ILE A 12 -4.69 6.50 -9.90
C ILE A 12 -4.50 7.70 -8.99
N ASP A 13 -5.34 8.72 -9.19
CA ASP A 13 -5.48 9.79 -8.21
C ASP A 13 -6.09 9.25 -6.90
N SER A 14 -5.62 9.75 -5.75
CA SER A 14 -6.12 9.34 -4.43
C SER A 14 -7.62 9.57 -4.29
N SER A 15 -8.17 10.63 -4.88
CA SER A 15 -9.60 10.93 -4.82
C SER A 15 -10.45 9.85 -5.51
N ASN A 16 -9.84 9.05 -6.40
CA ASN A 16 -10.49 7.97 -7.13
C ASN A 16 -10.31 6.60 -6.45
N MET A 17 -9.74 6.57 -5.23
CA MET A 17 -9.65 5.35 -4.44
C MET A 17 -11.06 4.82 -4.11
N GLN A 18 -11.27 3.51 -4.28
CA GLN A 18 -12.58 2.85 -4.15
C GLN A 18 -12.39 1.48 -3.48
N PRO A 19 -13.45 0.89 -2.89
CA PRO A 19 -13.35 -0.39 -2.20
C PRO A 19 -12.72 -1.52 -3.03
N LYS A 20 -12.98 -1.56 -4.34
CA LYS A 20 -12.37 -2.56 -5.26
C LYS A 20 -10.84 -2.49 -5.27
N HIS A 21 -10.27 -1.30 -5.13
CA HIS A 21 -8.81 -1.11 -5.10
C HIS A 21 -8.22 -1.62 -3.78
N TRP A 22 -8.94 -1.48 -2.65
CA TRP A 22 -8.51 -2.07 -1.38
C TRP A 22 -8.47 -3.59 -1.44
N LEU A 23 -9.46 -4.21 -2.10
CA LEU A 23 -9.48 -5.66 -2.32
C LEU A 23 -8.29 -6.11 -3.19
N GLU A 24 -7.93 -5.32 -4.20
CA GLU A 24 -6.78 -5.58 -5.06
C GLU A 24 -5.45 -5.49 -4.29
N ILE A 25 -5.28 -4.47 -3.43
CA ILE A 25 -4.12 -4.35 -2.54
C ILE A 25 -4.05 -5.55 -1.59
N ALA A 26 -5.15 -5.87 -0.90
CA ALA A 26 -5.20 -6.97 0.06
C ALA A 26 -4.89 -8.33 -0.61
N LYS A 27 -5.46 -8.58 -1.80
CA LYS A 27 -5.18 -9.77 -2.59
C LYS A 27 -3.70 -9.84 -2.99
N THR A 28 -3.12 -8.74 -3.44
CA THR A 28 -1.70 -8.69 -3.83
C THR A 28 -0.79 -9.03 -2.64
N ILE A 29 -1.07 -8.47 -1.45
CA ILE A 29 -0.34 -8.82 -0.23
C ILE A 29 -0.49 -10.30 0.10
N LYS A 30 -1.72 -10.83 0.06
CA LYS A 30 -2.00 -12.23 0.35
C LYS A 30 -1.25 -13.19 -0.59
N ASP A 31 -1.27 -12.91 -1.89
CA ASP A 31 -0.62 -13.74 -2.91
C ASP A 31 0.91 -13.75 -2.75
N ASN A 32 1.49 -12.65 -2.24
CA ASN A 32 2.93 -12.52 -1.99
C ASN A 32 3.33 -12.79 -0.52
N TYR A 33 2.36 -13.06 0.36
CA TYR A 33 2.56 -13.16 1.80
C TYR A 33 3.60 -14.22 2.21
N PRO A 34 3.70 -15.40 1.56
CA PRO A 34 4.71 -16.39 1.91
C PRO A 34 6.14 -15.94 1.61
N GLU A 35 6.35 -15.15 0.56
CA GLU A 35 7.67 -14.83 0.00
C GLU A 35 8.39 -13.69 0.73
N TYR A 36 7.67 -12.64 1.14
CA TYR A 36 8.29 -11.43 1.70
C TYR A 36 8.07 -11.33 3.21
N GLY A 37 9.01 -10.72 3.93
CA GLY A 37 8.94 -10.52 5.37
C GLY A 37 8.13 -9.29 5.81
N SER A 38 7.88 -8.35 4.90
CA SER A 38 7.20 -7.08 5.17
C SER A 38 6.69 -6.46 3.88
N PHE A 39 5.71 -5.56 3.99
CA PHE A 39 5.11 -4.86 2.86
C PHE A 39 5.13 -3.36 3.09
N VAL A 40 5.51 -2.60 2.06
CA VAL A 40 5.42 -1.13 2.04
C VAL A 40 4.53 -0.73 0.87
N ILE A 41 3.51 0.07 1.14
CA ILE A 41 2.54 0.55 0.15
C ILE A 41 2.74 2.05 0.00
N THR A 42 3.12 2.49 -1.20
CA THR A 42 3.17 3.91 -1.55
C THR A 42 1.79 4.39 -1.97
N HIS A 43 1.30 5.45 -1.33
CA HIS A 43 -0.06 5.97 -1.53
C HIS A 43 -0.05 7.50 -1.40
N ARG A 44 -0.93 8.20 -2.13
CA ARG A 44 -1.12 9.66 -1.95
C ARG A 44 -1.82 9.97 -0.62
N THR A 45 -1.57 11.13 -0.03
CA THR A 45 -1.99 11.41 1.34
C THR A 45 -3.50 11.56 1.53
N ASP A 46 -4.24 12.03 0.51
CA ASP A 46 -5.62 12.49 0.67
C ASP A 46 -6.58 11.42 1.17
N THR A 47 -6.39 10.17 0.72
CA THR A 47 -7.26 9.04 1.09
C THR A 47 -6.50 7.90 1.77
N MET A 48 -5.24 8.13 2.17
CA MET A 48 -4.39 7.11 2.79
C MET A 48 -5.00 6.53 4.08
N HIS A 49 -5.61 7.38 4.91
CA HIS A 49 -6.23 6.97 6.18
C HIS A 49 -7.48 6.10 5.97
N TYR A 50 -8.27 6.36 4.92
CA TYR A 50 -9.37 5.47 4.53
C TYR A 50 -8.85 4.10 4.08
N THR A 51 -7.84 4.08 3.22
CA THR A 51 -7.19 2.85 2.76
C THR A 51 -6.58 2.06 3.92
N ALA A 52 -5.85 2.72 4.82
CA ALA A 52 -5.27 2.09 6.01
C ALA A 52 -6.35 1.45 6.90
N SER A 53 -7.44 2.19 7.15
CA SER A 53 -8.56 1.70 7.96
C SER A 53 -9.21 0.48 7.31
N ALA A 54 -9.52 0.54 6.02
CA ALA A 54 -10.09 -0.59 5.29
C ALA A 54 -9.18 -1.82 5.30
N LEU A 55 -7.87 -1.64 5.08
CA LEU A 55 -6.91 -2.73 5.09
C LEU A 55 -6.75 -3.37 6.48
N SER A 56 -6.85 -2.59 7.56
CA SER A 56 -6.82 -3.14 8.93
C SER A 56 -7.96 -4.13 9.20
N PHE A 57 -9.10 -4.00 8.50
CA PHE A 57 -10.20 -4.96 8.56
C PHE A 57 -10.06 -6.10 7.55
N LEU A 58 -9.51 -5.84 6.37
CA LEU A 58 -9.32 -6.86 5.33
C LEU A 58 -8.16 -7.82 5.61
N LEU A 59 -7.13 -7.35 6.30
CA LEU A 59 -5.90 -8.10 6.61
C LEU A 59 -5.86 -8.46 8.10
N GLN A 60 -6.57 -9.53 8.45
CA GLN A 60 -6.57 -10.08 9.81
C GLN A 60 -5.35 -10.97 10.06
N ASP A 61 -5.00 -11.14 11.34
CA ASP A 61 -3.99 -12.10 11.82
C ASP A 61 -2.61 -11.96 11.16
N LEU A 62 -2.20 -10.73 10.88
CA LEU A 62 -0.90 -10.43 10.30
C LEU A 62 0.23 -10.72 11.29
N SER A 63 1.13 -11.61 10.89
CA SER A 63 2.43 -11.86 11.54
C SER A 63 3.58 -11.03 10.95
N LYS A 64 3.34 -10.34 9.83
CA LYS A 64 4.31 -9.54 9.07
C LYS A 64 3.82 -8.10 8.94
N PRO A 65 4.70 -7.09 9.11
CA PRO A 65 4.28 -5.69 9.06
C PRO A 65 3.86 -5.27 7.65
N VAL A 66 2.79 -4.48 7.59
CA VAL A 66 2.28 -3.79 6.39
C VAL A 66 2.25 -2.29 6.69
N VAL A 67 3.06 -1.51 5.99
CA VAL A 67 3.23 -0.07 6.23
C VAL A 67 2.73 0.72 5.02
N LEU A 68 1.90 1.74 5.26
CA LEU A 68 1.51 2.71 4.24
C LEU A 68 2.36 3.96 4.39
N THR A 69 2.82 4.52 3.28
CA THR A 69 3.60 5.77 3.25
C THR A 69 3.27 6.59 2.00
N GLY A 70 3.58 7.87 2.05
CA GLY A 70 3.32 8.82 0.98
C GLY A 70 4.02 10.15 1.22
N SER A 71 3.87 11.07 0.27
CA SER A 71 4.42 12.42 0.37
C SER A 71 3.40 13.43 -0.14
N GLN A 72 3.40 14.62 0.46
CA GLN A 72 2.66 15.79 -0.05
C GLN A 72 3.43 16.52 -1.14
N VAL A 73 4.74 16.28 -1.24
CA VAL A 73 5.64 16.92 -2.21
C VAL A 73 6.20 15.85 -3.15
N PRO A 74 6.15 16.05 -4.48
CA PRO A 74 6.75 15.12 -5.42
C PRO A 74 8.26 14.97 -5.15
N PRO A 75 8.85 13.77 -5.31
CA PRO A 75 10.26 13.53 -5.00
C PRO A 75 11.24 14.32 -5.89
N TYR A 76 10.76 14.91 -6.98
CA TYR A 76 11.52 15.76 -7.92
C TYR A 76 11.14 17.25 -7.84
N ALA A 77 10.33 17.66 -6.86
CA ALA A 77 10.17 19.07 -6.54
C ALA A 77 11.45 19.53 -5.83
N GLY A 78 12.43 19.95 -6.64
CA GLY A 78 13.70 20.49 -6.16
C GLY A 78 13.51 21.76 -5.35
N PHE A 79 14.48 22.02 -4.47
CA PHE A 79 14.76 23.36 -3.96
C PHE A 79 15.45 24.18 -5.05
#